data_AF-A0A7H8ICG1-F1
#
_entry.id   AF-A0A7H8ICG1-F1
#
_cell.length_a   1.000
_cell.length_b   1.000
_cell.length_c   1.000
_cell.angle_alpha   90.00
_cell.angle_beta   90.00
_cell.angle_gamma   90.00
#
_symmetry.space_group_name_H-M   'P 1'
#
loop_
_entity.id
_entity.type
_entity.pdbx_description
1 polymer ?
#
loop_
_entity_poly.entity_id
_entity_poly.type
_entity_poly.pdbx_seq_one_letter_code
_entity_poly.pdbx_strand_id
1 'polypeptide(L)'
;MTLDPRRPDLFVIQATIPHPNREGSQLLSLSTPAAPFGRTPWQLALVAGYIGSLRKRGDEPTIESFQDYFVSRAASPVPAPAEPYLYTPWHDTQVTCLFDLAFHRHSFMQWPSISLAVLEQEAHCGRGSWSRLQRRRGALSVIAFAVEEMAAERDHLADQARSGRGDCGASLRELAGEVTDWMQQLHKAARADRTLGQAATVRDAIRSR
;
A
#
# COMPACT_ATOMS: atom_id res chain seq x y z
N MET A 1 -1.54 -16.07 26.28
CA MET A 1 -2.53 -16.18 25.18
C MET A 1 -2.11 -17.35 24.32
N THR A 2 -2.93 -18.40 24.27
CA THR A 2 -2.67 -19.62 23.53
C THR A 2 -3.07 -19.40 22.07
N LEU A 3 -2.14 -19.64 21.15
CA LEU A 3 -2.34 -19.47 19.70
C LEU A 3 -3.41 -20.44 19.21
N ASP A 4 -4.41 -19.94 18.46
CA ASP A 4 -5.44 -20.77 17.83
C ASP A 4 -5.04 -21.04 16.36
N PRO A 5 -4.56 -22.26 16.02
CA PRO A 5 -4.15 -22.61 14.66
C PRO A 5 -5.31 -22.64 13.65
N ARG A 6 -6.54 -22.36 14.09
CA ARG A 6 -7.72 -22.21 13.23
C ARG A 6 -7.93 -20.78 12.75
N ARG A 7 -7.16 -19.81 13.26
CA ARG A 7 -7.29 -18.40 12.86
C ARG A 7 -6.22 -18.05 11.83
N PRO A 8 -6.60 -17.50 10.68
CA PRO A 8 -5.66 -17.17 9.61
C PRO A 8 -4.74 -16.01 10.03
N ASP A 9 -3.50 -16.02 9.56
CA ASP A 9 -2.65 -14.84 9.55
C ASP A 9 -3.34 -13.72 8.78
N LEU A 10 -3.21 -12.48 9.25
CA LEU A 10 -3.91 -11.30 8.75
C LEU A 10 -2.94 -10.25 8.24
N PHE A 11 -3.34 -9.63 7.13
CA PHE A 11 -2.91 -8.31 6.75
C PHE A 11 -3.88 -7.28 7.32
N VAL A 12 -3.34 -6.19 7.87
CA VAL A 12 -4.14 -5.04 8.31
C VAL A 12 -3.61 -3.78 7.66
N ILE A 13 -4.54 -2.96 7.16
CA ILE A 13 -4.27 -1.59 6.74
C ILE A 13 -5.00 -0.63 7.67
N GLN A 14 -4.25 0.23 8.32
CA GLN A 14 -4.75 1.30 9.17
C GLN A 14 -4.48 2.63 8.46
N ALA A 15 -5.53 3.41 8.22
CA ALA A 15 -5.47 4.68 7.52
C ALA A 15 -5.98 5.81 8.42
N THR A 16 -5.10 6.77 8.70
CA THR A 16 -5.44 8.05 9.32
C THR A 16 -5.68 9.08 8.22
N ILE A 17 -6.90 9.59 8.12
CA ILE A 17 -7.33 10.49 7.04
C ILE A 17 -7.88 11.79 7.63
N PRO A 18 -7.43 12.97 7.18
CA PRO A 18 -7.95 14.25 7.67
C PRO A 18 -9.45 14.39 7.41
N HIS A 19 -10.19 14.92 8.37
CA HIS A 19 -11.60 15.22 8.16
C HIS A 19 -11.72 16.45 7.22
N PRO A 20 -12.57 16.41 6.18
CA PRO A 20 -12.68 17.50 5.20
C PRO A 20 -13.20 18.81 5.84
N ASN A 21 -14.20 18.71 6.72
CA ASN A 21 -14.90 19.88 7.28
C ASN A 21 -14.61 20.17 8.77
N ARG A 22 -13.63 19.52 9.41
CA ARG A 22 -13.40 19.64 10.87
C ARG A 22 -11.91 19.57 11.18
N GLU A 23 -11.44 20.27 12.21
CA GLU A 23 -10.10 20.02 12.73
C GLU A 23 -10.03 18.61 13.31
N GLY A 24 -9.13 17.79 12.75
CA GLY A 24 -8.94 16.40 13.19
C GLY A 24 -8.71 15.43 12.04
N SER A 25 -8.39 14.20 12.42
CA SER A 25 -8.27 13.05 11.51
C SER A 25 -9.17 11.93 12.01
N GLN A 26 -9.63 11.11 11.08
CA GLN A 26 -10.39 9.91 11.36
C GLN A 26 -9.51 8.68 11.07
N LEU A 27 -9.77 7.60 11.79
CA LEU A 27 -9.04 6.33 11.66
C LEU A 27 -9.96 5.27 11.07
N LEU A 28 -9.48 4.55 10.06
CA LEU A 28 -10.13 3.37 9.51
C LEU A 28 -9.12 2.22 9.47
N SER A 29 -9.53 1.05 9.92
CA SER A 29 -8.72 -0.16 9.85
C SER A 29 -9.48 -1.25 9.10
N LEU A 30 -8.85 -1.81 8.07
CA LEU A 30 -9.38 -2.91 7.26
C LEU A 30 -8.41 -4.09 7.29
N SER A 31 -8.93 -5.29 7.09
CA SER A 31 -8.16 -6.54 7.13
C SER A 31 -8.54 -7.49 5.99
N THR A 32 -7.62 -8.42 5.72
CA THR A 32 -7.79 -9.57 4.83
C THR A 32 -6.82 -10.68 5.27
N PRO A 33 -7.08 -11.96 4.92
CA PRO A 33 -6.08 -13.01 5.12
C PRO A 33 -4.73 -12.67 4.46
N ALA A 34 -3.64 -12.99 5.15
CA ALA A 34 -2.27 -12.70 4.71
C ALA A 34 -1.89 -13.49 3.44
N ALA A 35 -2.34 -14.74 3.32
CA ALA A 35 -2.03 -15.59 2.17
C ALA A 35 -3.17 -15.58 1.14
N PRO A 36 -2.87 -15.55 -0.18
CA PRO A 36 -1.56 -15.29 -0.77
C PRO A 36 -1.29 -13.78 -0.98
N PHE A 37 -2.33 -12.94 -0.93
CA PHE A 37 -2.27 -11.55 -1.38
C PHE A 37 -2.14 -10.51 -0.26
N GLY A 38 -2.26 -10.88 1.00
CA GLY A 38 -2.04 -9.97 2.14
C GLY A 38 -0.55 -9.73 2.46
N ARG A 39 0.35 -9.91 1.48
CA ARG A 39 1.77 -9.59 1.61
C ARG A 39 2.06 -8.18 1.10
N THR A 40 3.16 -7.60 1.57
CA THR A 40 3.57 -6.22 1.24
C THR A 40 3.49 -5.86 -0.24
N PRO A 41 4.04 -6.65 -1.19
CA PRO A 41 4.05 -6.27 -2.61
C PRO A 41 2.65 -6.05 -3.21
N TRP A 42 1.75 -6.98 -2.93
CA TRP A 42 0.37 -6.98 -3.43
C TRP A 42 -0.46 -5.85 -2.82
N GLN A 43 -0.31 -5.62 -1.51
CA GLN A 43 -1.06 -4.59 -0.80
C GLN A 43 -0.53 -3.18 -1.11
N LEU A 44 0.78 -3.03 -1.34
CA LEU A 44 1.37 -1.78 -1.82
C LEU A 44 0.83 -1.38 -3.20
N ALA A 45 0.58 -2.35 -4.08
CA ALA A 45 -0.02 -2.09 -5.38
C ALA A 45 -1.42 -1.48 -5.27
N LEU A 46 -2.23 -1.97 -4.32
CA LEU A 46 -3.55 -1.42 -4.04
C LEU A 46 -3.48 0.01 -3.49
N VAL A 47 -2.56 0.28 -2.56
CA VAL A 47 -2.29 1.62 -2.04
C VAL A 47 -1.84 2.57 -3.16
N ALA A 48 -0.91 2.15 -4.00
CA ALA A 48 -0.44 2.92 -5.14
C ALA A 48 -1.60 3.23 -6.11
N GLY A 49 -2.45 2.25 -6.40
CA GLY A 49 -3.65 2.46 -7.21
C GLY A 49 -4.64 3.45 -6.60
N TYR A 50 -4.84 3.42 -5.29
CA TYR A 50 -5.71 4.38 -4.60
C TYR A 50 -5.18 5.81 -4.77
N ILE A 51 -3.88 6.00 -4.51
CA ILE A 51 -3.16 7.28 -4.70
C ILE A 51 -3.30 7.76 -6.15
N GLY A 52 -3.11 6.89 -7.13
CA GLY A 52 -3.28 7.21 -8.54
C GLY A 52 -4.72 7.59 -8.89
N SER A 53 -5.70 6.94 -8.26
CA SER A 53 -7.12 7.24 -8.46
C SER A 53 -7.49 8.63 -7.93
N LEU A 54 -6.98 9.02 -6.75
CA LEU A 54 -7.14 10.37 -6.19
C LEU A 54 -6.54 11.40 -7.13
N ARG A 55 -5.31 11.17 -7.61
CA ARG A 55 -4.64 12.07 -8.56
C ARG A 55 -5.46 12.27 -9.84
N LYS A 56 -6.03 11.19 -10.39
CA LYS A 56 -6.80 11.23 -11.64
C LYS A 56 -8.11 12.01 -11.47
N ARG A 57 -8.77 11.87 -10.32
CA ARG A 57 -10.03 12.59 -10.03
C ARG A 57 -9.79 14.01 -9.52
N GLY A 58 -8.62 14.30 -8.96
CA GLY A 58 -8.32 15.57 -8.30
C GLY A 58 -8.97 15.67 -6.91
N ASP A 59 -9.30 14.53 -6.30
CA ASP A 59 -10.01 14.47 -5.03
C ASP A 59 -9.03 14.45 -3.84
N GLU A 60 -9.46 15.03 -2.73
CA GLU A 60 -8.83 14.80 -1.43
C GLU A 60 -9.22 13.42 -0.88
N PRO A 61 -8.34 12.73 -0.15
CA PRO A 61 -8.67 11.47 0.50
C PRO A 61 -9.73 11.69 1.59
N THR A 62 -10.77 10.87 1.59
CA THR A 62 -11.75 10.74 2.68
C THR A 62 -11.82 9.30 3.17
N ILE A 63 -12.40 9.05 4.35
CA ILE A 63 -12.62 7.68 4.81
C ILE A 63 -13.50 6.91 3.84
N GLU A 64 -14.56 7.53 3.34
CA GLU A 64 -15.53 6.91 2.44
C GLU A 64 -14.85 6.54 1.12
N SER A 65 -14.12 7.47 0.51
CA SER A 65 -13.39 7.19 -0.74
C SER A 65 -12.29 6.13 -0.58
N PHE A 66 -11.65 6.07 0.58
CA PHE A 66 -10.69 5.02 0.91
C PHE A 66 -11.41 3.67 1.05
N GLN A 67 -12.45 3.60 1.88
CA GLN A 67 -13.21 2.38 2.12
C GLN A 67 -13.83 1.85 0.83
N ASP A 68 -14.50 2.69 0.06
CA ASP A 68 -15.14 2.33 -1.21
C ASP A 68 -14.13 1.79 -2.23
N TYR A 69 -12.94 2.39 -2.30
CA TYR A 69 -11.88 1.93 -3.19
C TYR A 69 -11.43 0.50 -2.85
N PHE A 70 -11.23 0.20 -1.56
CA PHE A 70 -10.78 -1.12 -1.14
C PHE A 70 -11.92 -2.15 -1.20
N VAL A 71 -13.13 -1.81 -0.76
CA VAL A 71 -14.30 -2.71 -0.82
C VAL A 71 -14.67 -3.07 -2.27
N SER A 72 -14.67 -2.11 -3.20
CA SER A 72 -14.97 -2.38 -4.61
C SER A 72 -13.95 -3.31 -5.29
N ARG A 73 -12.77 -3.50 -4.67
CA ARG A 73 -11.70 -4.38 -5.14
C ARG A 73 -11.60 -5.71 -4.38
N ALA A 74 -12.52 -5.99 -3.46
CA ALA A 74 -12.52 -7.25 -2.71
C ALA A 74 -12.57 -8.49 -3.63
N ALA A 75 -13.27 -8.39 -4.77
CA ALA A 75 -13.40 -9.44 -5.78
C ALA A 75 -12.40 -9.32 -6.95
N SER A 76 -11.41 -8.42 -6.86
CA SER A 76 -10.37 -8.30 -7.90
C SER A 76 -9.39 -9.47 -7.87
N PRO A 77 -8.65 -9.72 -8.96
CA PRO A 77 -7.61 -10.76 -8.99
C PRO A 77 -6.56 -10.64 -7.89
N VAL A 78 -6.31 -9.41 -7.43
CA VAL A 78 -5.60 -9.09 -6.19
C VAL A 78 -6.64 -8.56 -5.18
N PRO A 79 -7.13 -9.39 -4.26
CA PRO A 79 -8.14 -8.99 -3.29
C PRO A 79 -7.65 -7.89 -2.35
N ALA A 80 -8.47 -6.86 -2.22
CA ALA A 80 -8.26 -5.79 -1.28
C ALA A 80 -8.80 -6.12 0.13
N PRO A 81 -8.19 -5.57 1.20
CA PRO A 81 -8.75 -5.60 2.55
C PRO A 81 -10.10 -4.90 2.59
N ALA A 82 -11.14 -5.65 2.93
CA ALA A 82 -12.51 -5.15 2.93
C ALA A 82 -13.21 -5.37 4.28
N GLU A 83 -12.65 -6.20 5.16
CA GLU A 83 -13.26 -6.50 6.46
C GLU A 83 -12.81 -5.48 7.52
N PRO A 84 -13.74 -4.80 8.22
CA PRO A 84 -13.37 -3.89 9.30
C PRO A 84 -12.57 -4.60 10.39
N TYR A 85 -11.45 -3.99 10.79
CA TYR A 85 -10.60 -4.50 11.86
C TYR A 85 -10.73 -3.63 13.10
N LEU A 86 -11.40 -4.16 14.14
CA LEU A 86 -11.83 -3.37 15.31
C LEU A 86 -10.84 -3.39 16.49
N TYR A 87 -9.70 -4.07 16.33
CA TYR A 87 -8.69 -4.25 17.38
C TYR A 87 -7.45 -3.39 17.15
N THR A 88 -6.56 -3.34 18.14
CA THR A 88 -5.25 -2.68 17.99
C THR A 88 -4.26 -3.65 17.32
N PRO A 89 -3.84 -3.40 16.07
CA PRO A 89 -3.09 -4.40 15.29
C PRO A 89 -1.68 -4.67 15.83
N TRP A 90 -1.06 -3.67 16.47
CA TRP A 90 0.31 -3.74 17.01
C TRP A 90 0.53 -4.83 18.06
N HIS A 91 -0.55 -5.32 18.68
CA HIS A 91 -0.50 -6.33 19.73
C HIS A 91 -1.21 -7.64 19.34
N ASP A 92 -1.79 -7.70 18.14
CA ASP A 92 -2.44 -8.92 17.67
C ASP A 92 -1.42 -9.79 16.95
N THR A 93 -1.19 -10.97 17.51
CA THR A 93 -0.25 -11.96 16.98
C THR A 93 -0.69 -12.56 15.64
N GLN A 94 -1.95 -12.38 15.23
CA GLN A 94 -2.42 -12.77 13.90
C GLN A 94 -1.95 -11.80 12.82
N VAL A 95 -1.63 -10.54 13.16
CA VAL A 95 -1.28 -9.52 12.17
C VAL A 95 0.17 -9.69 11.75
N THR A 96 0.42 -10.38 10.64
CA THR A 96 1.78 -10.63 10.14
C THR A 96 2.30 -9.49 9.26
N CYS A 97 1.40 -8.67 8.72
CA CYS A 97 1.74 -7.47 7.96
C CYS A 97 0.76 -6.33 8.28
N LEU A 98 1.30 -5.21 8.73
CA LEU A 98 0.55 -3.99 9.06
C LEU A 98 1.05 -2.83 8.21
N PHE A 99 0.12 -2.17 7.52
CA PHE A 99 0.36 -0.88 6.91
C PHE A 99 -0.28 0.21 7.77
N ASP A 100 0.52 1.15 8.24
CA ASP A 100 0.06 2.35 8.93
C ASP A 100 0.24 3.55 8.00
N LEU A 101 -0.88 4.02 7.45
CA LEU A 101 -0.95 5.13 6.51
C LEU A 101 -1.47 6.38 7.19
N ALA A 102 -0.84 7.50 6.91
CA ALA A 102 -1.34 8.81 7.30
C ALA A 102 -1.42 9.71 6.07
N PHE A 103 -2.63 10.14 5.73
CA PHE A 103 -2.84 11.22 4.79
C PHE A 103 -2.77 12.55 5.53
N HIS A 104 -2.24 13.56 4.86
CA HIS A 104 -2.07 14.91 5.38
C HIS A 104 -2.84 15.86 4.51
N ARG A 105 -3.38 16.93 5.10
CA ARG A 105 -4.04 17.99 4.33
C ARG A 105 -3.08 18.53 3.28
N HIS A 106 -3.61 18.73 2.08
CA HIS A 106 -2.80 19.15 0.94
C HIS A 106 -2.14 20.50 1.20
N SER A 107 -0.88 20.60 0.80
CA SER A 107 -0.24 21.87 0.48
C SER A 107 0.04 21.85 -1.02
N PHE A 108 -0.78 22.51 -1.82
CA PHE A 108 -0.56 22.91 -3.23
C PHE A 108 -0.11 21.86 -4.27
N MET A 109 0.13 20.59 -3.91
CA MET A 109 0.62 19.55 -4.80
C MET A 109 -0.52 18.74 -5.39
N GLN A 110 -0.39 18.41 -6.68
CA GLN A 110 -1.35 17.59 -7.45
C GLN A 110 -1.48 16.14 -6.93
N TRP A 111 -0.56 15.70 -6.07
CA TRP A 111 -0.53 14.35 -5.49
C TRP A 111 -0.82 14.40 -3.99
N PRO A 112 -1.47 13.36 -3.42
CA PRO A 112 -1.78 13.32 -1.99
C PRO A 112 -0.52 13.32 -1.13
N SER A 113 -0.55 14.13 -0.07
CA SER A 113 0.47 14.09 0.96
C SER A 113 0.21 12.88 1.85
N ILE A 114 1.11 11.89 1.80
CA ILE A 114 0.94 10.60 2.47
C ILE A 114 2.24 10.19 3.18
N SER A 115 2.11 9.54 4.33
CA SER A 115 3.18 8.78 4.98
C SER A 115 2.72 7.33 5.12
N LEU A 116 3.66 6.40 4.95
CA LEU A 116 3.42 4.97 5.09
C LEU A 116 4.49 4.38 6.00
N ALA A 117 4.08 3.60 6.99
CA ALA A 117 4.91 2.63 7.68
C ALA A 117 4.43 1.22 7.35
N VAL A 118 5.36 0.35 6.97
CA VAL A 118 5.11 -1.08 6.75
C VAL A 118 5.83 -1.85 7.84
N LEU A 119 5.07 -2.61 8.62
CA LEU A 119 5.57 -3.53 9.62
C LEU A 119 5.26 -4.96 9.15
N GLU A 120 6.29 -5.76 8.96
CA GLU A 120 6.18 -7.19 8.68
C GLU A 120 6.76 -7.97 9.85
N GLN A 121 6.14 -9.08 10.22
CA GLN A 121 6.65 -10.01 11.21
C GLN A 121 6.42 -11.45 10.78
N GLU A 122 7.30 -12.33 11.23
CA GLU A 122 7.14 -13.76 11.00
C GLU A 122 5.83 -14.26 11.62
N ALA A 123 5.11 -15.10 10.88
CA ALA A 123 3.97 -15.82 11.45
C ALA A 123 4.46 -16.67 12.63
N HIS A 124 3.71 -16.70 13.73
CA HIS A 124 4.03 -17.50 14.93
C HIS A 124 5.28 -17.03 15.69
N CYS A 125 5.23 -15.81 16.25
CA CYS A 125 6.34 -15.16 16.95
C CYS A 125 6.87 -15.98 18.15
N GLY A 126 7.90 -16.79 17.91
CA GLY A 126 8.70 -17.48 18.92
C GLY A 126 9.95 -16.70 19.34
N ARG A 127 10.76 -17.29 20.23
CA ARG A 127 12.10 -16.76 20.52
C ARG A 127 12.94 -16.78 19.23
N GLY A 128 13.41 -15.61 18.79
CA GLY A 128 14.19 -15.46 17.56
C GLY A 128 13.39 -15.13 16.30
N SER A 129 12.12 -14.77 16.44
CA SER A 129 11.30 -14.25 15.32
C SER A 129 11.86 -12.94 14.77
N TRP A 130 11.72 -12.75 13.46
CA TRP A 130 12.13 -11.52 12.78
C TRP A 130 10.97 -10.54 12.64
N SER A 131 11.31 -9.25 12.63
CA SER A 131 10.41 -8.18 12.22
C SER A 131 11.15 -7.18 11.33
N ARG A 132 10.42 -6.56 10.40
CA ARG A 132 10.92 -5.55 9.47
C ARG A 132 10.01 -4.33 9.55
N LEU A 133 10.61 -3.16 9.68
CA LEU A 133 9.90 -1.88 9.68
C LEU A 133 10.49 -0.96 8.61
N GLN A 134 9.65 -0.50 7.70
CA GLN A 134 10.02 0.43 6.64
C GLN A 134 9.10 1.64 6.65
N ARG A 135 9.66 2.82 6.35
CA ARG A 135 8.91 4.08 6.30
C ARG A 135 9.12 4.77 4.97
N ARG A 136 8.07 5.37 4.44
CA ARG A 136 8.06 6.16 3.20
C ARG A 136 7.20 7.41 3.39
N ARG A 137 7.60 8.51 2.74
CA ARG A 137 6.89 9.79 2.81
C ARG A 137 6.74 10.40 1.42
N GLY A 138 5.53 10.85 1.12
CA GLY A 138 5.10 11.41 -0.15
C GLY A 138 4.66 10.33 -1.13
N ALA A 139 3.64 10.65 -1.94
CA ALA A 139 3.05 9.73 -2.92
C ALA A 139 4.10 9.10 -3.84
N LEU A 140 5.04 9.90 -4.36
CA LEU A 140 6.10 9.39 -5.25
C LEU A 140 6.96 8.32 -4.56
N SER A 141 7.33 8.53 -3.28
CA SER A 141 8.16 7.57 -2.54
C SER A 141 7.42 6.28 -2.25
N VAL A 142 6.12 6.37 -1.92
CA VAL A 142 5.25 5.21 -1.70
C VAL A 142 5.07 4.42 -3.00
N ILE A 143 4.81 5.10 -4.12
CA ILE A 143 4.65 4.43 -5.42
C ILE A 143 5.97 3.79 -5.88
N ALA A 144 7.11 4.47 -5.73
CA ALA A 144 8.41 3.89 -6.04
C ALA A 144 8.68 2.62 -5.22
N PHE A 145 8.36 2.67 -3.92
CA PHE A 145 8.48 1.51 -3.04
C PHE A 145 7.56 0.35 -3.45
N ALA A 146 6.34 0.63 -3.90
CA ALA A 146 5.44 -0.38 -4.44
C ALA A 146 6.01 -1.07 -5.70
N VAL A 147 6.65 -0.30 -6.61
CA VAL A 147 7.33 -0.86 -7.78
C VAL A 147 8.49 -1.77 -7.36
N GLU A 148 9.30 -1.34 -6.39
CA GLU A 148 10.45 -2.11 -5.90
C GLU A 148 10.03 -3.46 -5.30
N GLU A 149 9.07 -3.45 -4.37
CA GLU A 149 8.62 -4.67 -3.69
C GLU A 149 7.89 -5.62 -4.65
N MET A 150 7.13 -5.11 -5.63
CA MET A 150 6.48 -5.97 -6.63
C MET A 150 7.45 -6.57 -7.63
N ALA A 151 8.47 -5.81 -8.04
CA ALA A 151 9.54 -6.36 -8.87
C ALA A 151 10.26 -7.50 -8.14
N ALA A 152 10.56 -7.32 -6.84
CA ALA A 152 11.14 -8.35 -6.01
C ALA A 152 10.24 -9.59 -5.87
N GLU A 153 8.93 -9.40 -5.68
CA GLU A 153 7.97 -10.53 -5.60
C GLU A 153 7.85 -11.26 -6.94
N ARG A 154 7.84 -10.54 -8.07
CA ARG A 154 7.85 -11.16 -9.40
C ARG A 154 9.09 -12.03 -9.60
N ASP A 155 10.26 -11.52 -9.22
CA ASP A 155 11.52 -12.24 -9.34
C ASP A 155 11.54 -13.45 -8.38
N HIS A 156 11.01 -13.31 -7.16
CA HIS A 156 10.81 -14.40 -6.21
C HIS A 156 9.90 -15.51 -6.75
N LEU A 157 8.75 -15.15 -7.34
CA LEU A 157 7.84 -16.11 -7.98
C LEU A 157 8.47 -16.80 -9.18
N ALA A 158 9.32 -16.09 -9.95
CA ALA A 158 10.09 -16.69 -11.03
C ALA A 158 11.11 -17.72 -10.50
N ASP A 159 11.80 -17.42 -9.39
CA ASP A 159 12.71 -18.37 -8.73
C ASP A 159 11.98 -19.61 -8.20
N GLN A 160 10.81 -19.43 -7.60
CA GLN A 160 9.98 -20.54 -7.13
C GLN A 160 9.51 -21.44 -8.29
N ALA A 161 9.07 -20.83 -9.40
CA ALA A 161 8.66 -21.56 -10.60
C ALA A 161 9.82 -22.36 -11.22
N ARG A 162 11.03 -21.78 -11.28
CA ARG A 162 12.26 -22.48 -11.71
C ARG A 162 12.61 -23.67 -10.81
N SER A 163 12.32 -23.56 -9.53
CA SER A 163 12.60 -24.59 -8.52
C SER A 163 11.57 -25.74 -8.51
N GLY A 164 10.62 -25.76 -9.45
CA GLY A 164 9.64 -26.84 -9.60
C GLY A 164 8.51 -26.85 -8.56
N ARG A 165 8.29 -25.74 -7.84
CA ARG A 165 7.20 -25.61 -6.87
C ARG A 165 5.90 -25.14 -7.54
N GLY A 166 5.24 -26.05 -8.28
CA GLY A 166 3.81 -26.03 -8.63
C GLY A 166 3.29 -25.07 -9.71
N ASP A 167 2.20 -25.46 -10.39
CA ASP A 167 1.55 -24.72 -11.49
C ASP A 167 0.91 -23.38 -11.05
N CYS A 168 0.48 -23.25 -9.79
CA CYS A 168 -0.06 -21.99 -9.25
C CYS A 168 0.94 -20.82 -9.29
N GLY A 169 2.25 -21.10 -9.31
CA GLY A 169 3.28 -20.07 -9.40
C GLY A 169 3.32 -19.35 -10.75
N ALA A 170 2.89 -20.02 -11.83
CA ALA A 170 2.90 -19.43 -13.17
C ALA A 170 1.87 -18.29 -13.31
N SER A 171 0.64 -18.52 -12.87
CA SER A 171 -0.44 -17.52 -12.91
C SER A 171 -0.17 -16.34 -11.96
N LEU A 172 0.37 -16.60 -10.77
CA LEU A 172 0.77 -15.53 -9.85
C LEU A 172 1.92 -14.68 -10.41
N ARG A 173 2.88 -15.31 -11.11
CA ARG A 173 3.99 -14.61 -11.76
C ARG A 173 3.51 -13.73 -12.91
N GLU A 174 2.58 -14.21 -13.72
CA GLU A 174 1.97 -13.43 -14.81
C GLU A 174 1.24 -12.20 -14.24
N LEU A 175 0.37 -12.41 -13.24
CA LEU A 175 -0.31 -11.33 -12.53
C LEU A 175 0.68 -10.34 -11.89
N ALA A 176 1.77 -10.84 -11.32
CA ALA A 176 2.83 -9.99 -10.76
C ALA A 176 3.51 -9.14 -11.84
N GLY A 177 3.67 -9.66 -13.05
CA GLY A 177 4.14 -8.92 -14.22
C GLY A 177 3.19 -7.78 -14.60
N GLU A 178 1.91 -8.08 -14.76
CA GLU A 178 0.88 -7.08 -15.10
C GLU A 178 0.80 -5.96 -14.06
N VAL A 179 0.80 -6.33 -12.77
CA VAL A 179 0.77 -5.37 -11.66
C VAL A 179 2.04 -4.52 -11.62
N THR A 180 3.21 -5.12 -11.87
CA THR A 180 4.49 -4.39 -11.97
C THR A 180 4.45 -3.35 -13.08
N ASP A 181 4.01 -3.72 -14.28
CA ASP A 181 3.94 -2.82 -15.42
C ASP A 181 2.99 -1.64 -15.17
N TRP A 182 1.82 -1.94 -14.60
CA TRP A 182 0.86 -0.91 -14.19
C TRP A 182 1.48 0.07 -13.17
N MET A 183 2.15 -0.43 -12.13
CA MET A 183 2.80 0.45 -11.15
C MET A 183 3.96 1.25 -11.71
N GLN A 184 4.72 0.69 -12.66
CA GLN A 184 5.75 1.44 -13.36
C GLN A 184 5.17 2.61 -14.17
N GLN A 185 4.03 2.41 -14.83
CA GLN A 185 3.32 3.50 -15.54
C GLN A 185 2.89 4.59 -14.56
N LEU A 186 2.32 4.20 -13.42
CA LEU A 186 1.92 5.15 -12.37
C LEU A 186 3.13 5.92 -11.80
N HIS A 187 4.25 5.23 -11.56
CA HIS A 187 5.48 5.85 -11.09
C HIS A 187 6.04 6.86 -12.10
N LYS A 188 6.05 6.51 -13.40
CA LYS A 188 6.46 7.42 -14.47
C LYS A 188 5.60 8.69 -14.50
N ALA A 189 4.28 8.54 -14.36
CA ALA A 189 3.36 9.68 -14.29
C ALA A 189 3.65 10.58 -13.07
N ALA A 190 3.80 9.99 -11.88
CA ALA A 190 4.14 10.74 -10.66
C ALA A 190 5.48 11.49 -10.76
N ARG A 191 6.47 10.88 -11.40
CA ARG A 191 7.78 11.50 -11.62
C ARG A 191 7.71 12.67 -12.61
N ALA A 192 6.93 12.51 -13.69
CA ALA A 192 6.72 13.57 -14.68
C ALA A 192 6.06 14.81 -14.04
N ASP A 193 4.97 14.61 -13.30
CA ASP A 193 4.26 15.69 -12.59
C ASP A 193 5.16 16.42 -11.60
N ARG A 194 5.97 15.69 -10.83
CA ARG A 194 6.92 16.30 -9.88
C ARG A 194 7.95 17.18 -10.59
N THR A 195 8.47 16.71 -11.72
CA THR A 195 9.47 17.43 -12.52
C THR A 195 8.88 18.72 -13.09
N LEU A 196 7.64 18.65 -13.60
CA LEU A 196 6.91 19.82 -14.10
C LEU A 196 6.63 20.85 -13.00
N GLY A 197 6.21 20.38 -11.82
CA GLY A 197 5.97 21.24 -10.66
C GLY A 197 7.24 21.98 -10.21
N GLN A 198 8.36 21.28 -10.11
CA GLN A 198 9.66 21.90 -9.77
C GLN A 198 10.09 22.94 -10.81
N ALA A 199 9.92 22.66 -12.10
CA ALA A 199 10.25 23.61 -13.16
C ALA A 199 9.39 24.87 -13.10
N ALA A 200 8.10 24.75 -12.76
CA ALA A 200 7.22 25.90 -12.55
C ALA A 200 7.67 26.76 -11.36
N THR A 201 7.94 26.14 -10.20
CA THR A 201 8.42 26.85 -9.01
C THR A 201 9.72 27.62 -9.27
N VAL A 202 10.66 27.01 -10.01
CA VAL A 202 11.92 27.69 -10.38
C VAL A 202 11.67 28.90 -11.29
N ARG A 203 10.76 28.77 -12.28
CA ARG A 203 10.40 29.91 -13.17
C ARG A 203 9.76 31.05 -12.39
N ASP A 204 8.85 30.75 -11.47
CA ASP A 204 8.18 31.76 -10.67
C ASP A 204 9.15 32.46 -9.71
N ALA A 205 10.10 31.73 -9.14
CA ALA A 205 11.17 32.30 -8.31
C ALA A 205 12.15 33.20 -9.08
N ILE A 206 12.33 32.95 -10.39
CA ILE A 206 13.12 33.83 -11.26
C ILE A 206 12.33 35.10 -11.63
N ARG A 207 11.02 34.99 -11.85
CA ARG A 207 10.15 36.13 -12.21
C ARG A 207 9.86 37.09 -11.06
N SER A 208 9.96 36.63 -9.82
CA SER A 208 9.75 37.44 -8.62
C SER A 208 11.01 38.14 -8.08
N ARG A 209 12.14 37.99 -8.79
CA ARG A 209 13.40 38.71 -8.55
C ARG A 209 13.58 39.81 -9.59
#